data_AF-A0A3N5KKX1-F1
#
_entry.id   AF-A0A3N5KKX1-F1
#
_cell.length_a   1.000
_cell.length_b   1.000
_cell.length_c   1.000
_cell.angle_alpha   90.00
_cell.angle_beta   90.00
_cell.angle_gamma   90.00
#
_symmetry.space_group_name_H-M   'P 1'
#
loop_
_entity.id
_entity.type
_entity.pdbx_description
1 polymer ?
#
loop_
_entity_poly.entity_id
_entity_poly.type
_entity_poly.pdbx_seq_one_letter_code
_entity_poly.pdbx_strand_id
1 'polypeptide(L)'
;MDTRDVGVRPEAIRAEVLVLFHAEDEPAPRGRLGRLDWILLSPLARLRARGKFTGAKGTSALLVPDRKVKAQRILVIGVGRRAECSRTALYRLSYDAARAVLGLGCRHIALDLPVRLFSYEPPDAIRRAFFEGFAAEMRRGRPGVDFDVSILPASGV
;
A
#
# COMPACT_ATOMS: atom_id res chain seq x y z
N MET A 1 3.40 30.66 11.80
CA MET A 1 2.60 29.53 12.30
C MET A 1 2.40 28.60 11.12
N ASP A 2 3.23 27.55 11.03
CA ASP A 2 3.29 26.62 9.90
C ASP A 2 3.12 25.22 10.49
N THR A 3 1.87 24.78 10.66
CA THR A 3 1.53 23.43 11.11
C THR A 3 1.80 22.47 9.97
N ARG A 4 3.06 22.04 9.85
CA ARG A 4 3.41 20.87 9.06
C ARG A 4 2.80 19.67 9.75
N ASP A 5 1.82 19.05 9.10
CA ASP A 5 1.37 17.71 9.44
C ASP A 5 2.62 16.83 9.54
N VAL A 6 2.99 16.42 10.76
CA VAL A 6 4.15 15.56 11.01
C VAL A 6 3.73 14.13 10.66
N GLY A 7 3.35 13.93 9.39
CA GLY A 7 3.03 12.64 8.84
C GLY A 7 4.22 11.70 9.03
N VAL A 8 3.93 10.45 9.39
CA VAL A 8 4.95 9.41 9.57
C VAL A 8 5.81 9.33 8.31
N ARG A 9 7.11 9.66 8.47
CA ARG A 9 8.12 9.59 7.41
C ARG A 9 8.21 8.15 6.91
N PRO A 10 7.98 7.86 5.62
CA PRO A 10 7.92 6.48 5.14
C PRO A 10 9.24 5.73 5.31
N GLU A 11 10.38 6.42 5.22
CA GLU A 11 11.71 5.85 5.49
C GLU A 11 11.88 5.35 6.95
N ALA A 12 11.11 5.90 7.90
CA ALA A 12 11.22 5.58 9.32
C ALA A 12 10.28 4.45 9.77
N ILE A 13 9.38 3.98 8.90
CA ILE A 13 8.41 2.93 9.20
C ILE A 13 9.14 1.60 9.34
N ARG A 14 9.05 0.99 10.53
CA ARG A 14 9.56 -0.36 10.77
C ARG A 14 8.42 -1.34 10.50
N ALA A 15 8.64 -2.26 9.57
CA ALA A 15 7.73 -3.36 9.24
C ALA A 15 8.52 -4.45 8.50
N GLU A 16 8.06 -5.70 8.53
CA GLU A 16 8.56 -6.72 7.60
C GLU A 16 8.10 -6.45 6.17
N VAL A 17 6.90 -5.85 6.02
CA VAL A 17 6.39 -5.35 4.74
C VAL A 17 5.61 -4.04 4.93
N LEU A 18 5.96 -3.03 4.14
CA LEU A 18 5.17 -1.82 3.95
C LEU A 18 4.36 -1.96 2.66
N VAL A 19 3.05 -1.97 2.76
CA VAL A 19 2.13 -2.11 1.62
C VAL A 19 1.64 -0.74 1.18
N LEU A 20 1.82 -0.46 -0.11
CA LEU A 20 1.46 0.77 -0.80
C LEU A 20 0.66 0.42 -2.06
N PHE A 21 0.06 1.43 -2.68
CA PHE A 21 -0.86 1.23 -3.79
C PHE A 21 -0.57 2.21 -4.93
N HIS A 22 -0.81 1.77 -6.17
CA HIS A 22 -0.65 2.60 -7.36
C HIS A 22 -1.81 2.37 -8.34
N ALA A 23 -2.39 3.46 -8.84
CA ALA A 23 -3.41 3.42 -9.88
C ALA A 23 -2.77 3.31 -11.27
N GLU A 24 -3.45 2.62 -12.18
CA GLU A 24 -3.00 2.38 -13.56
C GLU A 24 -2.84 3.68 -14.36
N ASP A 25 -3.82 4.57 -14.22
CA ASP A 25 -3.89 5.89 -14.86
C ASP A 25 -3.17 6.98 -14.03
N GLU A 26 -2.37 6.59 -13.03
CA GLU A 26 -1.54 7.52 -12.29
C GLU A 26 -0.19 7.74 -13.01
N PRO A 27 0.11 8.95 -13.52
CA PRO A 27 1.27 9.15 -14.39
C PRO A 27 2.61 8.97 -13.67
N ALA A 28 2.65 9.21 -12.35
CA ALA A 28 3.83 9.00 -11.51
C ALA A 28 3.40 8.69 -10.07
N PRO A 29 4.18 7.91 -9.30
CA PRO A 29 3.82 7.59 -7.93
C PRO A 29 3.74 8.84 -7.05
N ARG A 30 2.74 8.91 -6.16
CA ARG A 30 2.47 10.09 -5.31
C ARG A 30 2.51 9.73 -3.81
N GLY A 31 2.49 10.75 -2.95
CA GLY A 31 2.47 10.56 -1.49
C GLY A 31 3.70 9.79 -0.98
N ARG A 32 3.50 8.89 0.00
CA ARG A 32 4.60 8.06 0.54
C ARG A 32 5.25 7.17 -0.52
N LEU A 33 4.46 6.64 -1.47
CA LEU A 33 5.00 5.84 -2.57
C LEU A 33 5.91 6.66 -3.48
N GLY A 34 5.52 7.88 -3.85
CA GLY A 34 6.37 8.81 -4.60
C GLY A 34 7.68 9.14 -3.87
N ARG A 35 7.59 9.40 -2.55
CA ARG A 35 8.77 9.67 -1.72
C ARG A 35 9.72 8.47 -1.64
N LEU A 36 9.19 7.27 -1.44
CA LEU A 36 9.98 6.04 -1.41
C LEU A 36 10.59 5.71 -2.77
N ASP A 37 9.82 5.90 -3.84
CA ASP A 37 10.33 5.73 -5.20
C ASP A 37 11.52 6.67 -5.41
N TRP A 38 11.41 7.95 -5.06
CA TRP A 38 12.52 8.90 -5.15
C TRP A 38 13.74 8.52 -4.28
N ILE A 39 13.56 8.20 -2.99
CA ILE A 39 14.64 7.83 -2.07
C ILE A 39 15.43 6.61 -2.58
N LEU A 40 14.72 5.65 -3.17
CA LEU A 40 15.27 4.39 -3.69
C LEU A 40 15.74 4.50 -5.15
N LEU A 41 15.88 5.73 -5.67
CA LEU A 41 16.33 6.02 -7.03
C LEU A 41 15.37 5.48 -8.10
N SER A 42 14.06 5.65 -7.93
CA SER A 42 12.99 5.38 -8.90
C SER A 42 12.81 3.92 -9.37
N PRO A 43 12.82 2.91 -8.47
CA PRO A 43 12.64 1.51 -8.87
C PRO A 43 11.26 1.24 -9.49
N LEU A 44 10.19 1.84 -8.99
CA LEU A 44 8.85 1.66 -9.52
C LEU A 44 8.71 2.33 -10.88
N ALA A 45 9.24 3.56 -11.03
CA ALA A 45 9.24 4.23 -12.33
C ALA A 45 10.01 3.42 -13.39
N ARG A 46 11.14 2.80 -13.03
CA ARG A 46 11.85 1.87 -13.93
C ARG A 46 11.04 0.63 -14.28
N LEU A 47 10.32 0.04 -13.33
CA LEU A 47 9.43 -1.09 -13.62
C LEU A 47 8.32 -0.69 -14.60
N ARG A 48 7.75 0.50 -14.43
CA ARG A 48 6.73 1.07 -15.32
C ARG A 48 7.26 1.33 -16.72
N ALA A 49 8.42 1.98 -16.84
CA ALA A 49 9.07 2.24 -18.12
C ALA A 49 9.40 0.95 -18.91
N ARG A 50 9.59 -0.17 -18.20
CA ARG A 50 9.85 -1.50 -18.79
C ARG A 50 8.58 -2.34 -18.99
N GLY A 51 7.39 -1.80 -18.71
CA GLY A 51 6.12 -2.54 -18.77
C GLY A 51 5.98 -3.68 -17.74
N LYS A 52 6.86 -3.75 -16.73
CA LYS A 52 6.88 -4.82 -15.71
C LYS A 52 5.89 -4.60 -14.57
N PHE A 53 5.41 -3.38 -14.40
CA PHE A 53 4.35 -3.03 -13.47
C PHE A 53 3.61 -1.83 -14.04
N THR A 54 2.29 -1.86 -14.09
CA THR A 54 1.47 -0.76 -14.64
C THR A 54 0.54 -0.14 -13.61
N GLY A 55 0.28 -0.83 -12.49
CA GLY A 55 -0.78 -0.45 -11.55
C GLY A 55 -2.15 -1.08 -11.88
N ALA A 56 -2.22 -1.96 -12.88
CA ALA A 56 -3.44 -2.70 -13.22
C ALA A 56 -3.91 -3.63 -12.06
N LYS A 57 -5.20 -3.95 -12.02
CA LYS A 57 -5.78 -4.84 -11.00
C LYS A 57 -5.09 -6.21 -11.00
N GLY A 58 -4.90 -6.78 -9.81
CA GLY A 58 -4.25 -8.08 -9.63
C GLY A 58 -2.73 -8.07 -9.89
N THR A 59 -2.13 -6.91 -10.14
CA THR A 59 -0.67 -6.78 -10.27
C THR A 59 -0.03 -6.34 -8.96
N SER A 60 1.21 -6.76 -8.73
CA SER A 60 2.01 -6.27 -7.62
C SER A 60 3.48 -6.14 -8.00
N ALA A 61 4.19 -5.27 -7.30
CA ALA A 61 5.64 -5.14 -7.38
C ALA A 61 6.24 -5.21 -5.98
N LEU A 62 7.22 -6.09 -5.79
CA LEU A 62 7.99 -6.17 -4.56
C LEU A 62 9.31 -5.42 -4.75
N LEU A 63 9.54 -4.40 -3.93
CA LEU A 63 10.78 -3.65 -3.88
C LEU A 63 11.53 -4.04 -2.61
N VAL A 64 12.81 -4.34 -2.77
CA VAL A 64 13.73 -4.55 -1.64
C VAL A 64 14.47 -3.24 -1.41
N PRO A 65 14.12 -2.49 -0.35
CA PRO A 65 14.80 -1.24 -0.05
C PRO A 65 16.26 -1.48 0.38
N ASP A 66 17.09 -0.46 0.19
CA ASP A 66 18.42 -0.39 0.77
C ASP A 66 18.35 0.06 2.25
N ARG A 67 19.50 0.39 2.85
CA ARG A 67 19.58 0.84 4.26
C ARG A 67 18.88 2.18 4.53
N LYS A 68 18.33 2.87 3.53
CA LYS A 68 17.65 4.16 3.70
C LYS A 68 16.23 4.03 4.23
N VAL A 69 15.60 2.86 4.12
CA VAL A 69 14.22 2.62 4.57
C VAL A 69 14.21 1.50 5.60
N LYS A 70 13.49 1.71 6.71
CA LYS A 70 13.43 0.75 7.83
C LYS A 70 12.51 -0.45 7.60
N ALA A 71 11.58 -0.38 6.64
CA ALA A 71 10.77 -1.52 6.24
C ALA A 71 11.66 -2.52 5.49
N GLN A 72 11.54 -3.82 5.76
CA GLN A 72 12.38 -4.83 5.10
C GLN A 72 11.98 -5.05 3.64
N ARG A 73 10.71 -4.83 3.31
CA ARG A 73 10.14 -4.97 1.96
C ARG A 73 9.11 -3.88 1.74
N ILE A 74 8.99 -3.40 0.51
CA ILE A 74 7.91 -2.51 0.07
C ILE A 74 7.10 -3.27 -0.98
N LEU A 75 5.84 -3.53 -0.68
CA LEU A 75 4.92 -4.20 -1.59
C LEU A 75 3.99 -3.14 -2.20
N VAL A 76 4.03 -2.97 -3.52
CA VAL A 76 3.14 -2.06 -4.24
C VAL A 76 2.06 -2.86 -4.95
N ILE A 77 0.79 -2.61 -4.63
CA ILE A 77 -0.37 -3.27 -5.25
C ILE A 77 -0.99 -2.37 -6.31
N GLY A 78 -1.30 -2.92 -7.48
CA GLY A 78 -2.03 -2.24 -8.54
C GLY A 78 -3.52 -2.16 -8.22
N VAL A 79 -4.07 -0.95 -8.21
CA VAL A 79 -5.48 -0.68 -7.90
C VAL A 79 -6.38 -0.75 -9.14
N GLY A 80 -5.77 -0.70 -10.33
CA GLY A 80 -6.46 -0.48 -11.59
C GLY A 80 -6.73 1.00 -11.87
N ARG A 81 -7.68 1.25 -12.76
CA ARG A 81 -8.08 2.60 -13.14
C ARG A 81 -8.86 3.28 -12.02
N ARG A 82 -8.58 4.56 -11.76
CA ARG A 82 -9.27 5.36 -10.75
C ARG A 82 -10.78 5.39 -10.94
N ALA A 83 -11.24 5.46 -12.18
CA ALA A 83 -12.67 5.46 -12.52
C ALA A 83 -13.41 4.19 -12.06
N GLU A 84 -12.69 3.10 -11.78
CA GLU A 84 -13.25 1.83 -11.32
C GLU A 84 -13.12 1.63 -9.80
N CYS A 85 -12.65 2.64 -9.06
CA CYS A 85 -12.48 2.59 -7.61
C CYS A 85 -13.84 2.79 -6.91
N SER A 86 -14.54 1.67 -6.71
CA SER A 86 -15.79 1.59 -5.94
C SER A 86 -15.60 0.90 -4.60
N ARG A 87 -16.62 0.92 -3.73
CA ARG A 87 -16.60 0.16 -2.48
C ARG A 87 -16.35 -1.34 -2.69
N THR A 88 -16.92 -1.93 -3.73
CA THR A 88 -16.64 -3.34 -4.10
C THR A 88 -15.18 -3.53 -4.52
N ALA A 89 -14.60 -2.57 -5.24
CA ALA A 89 -13.18 -2.61 -5.60
C ALA A 89 -12.28 -2.51 -4.36
N LEU A 90 -12.67 -1.75 -3.33
CA LEU A 90 -11.94 -1.66 -2.06
C LEU A 90 -11.86 -3.02 -1.34
N TYR A 91 -12.98 -3.75 -1.26
CA TYR A 91 -12.97 -5.09 -0.65
C TYR A 91 -12.09 -6.06 -1.43
N ARG A 92 -12.17 -6.07 -2.77
CA ARG A 92 -11.28 -6.89 -3.61
C ARG A 92 -9.81 -6.53 -3.40
N LEU A 93 -9.50 -5.23 -3.35
CA LEU A 93 -8.15 -4.73 -3.10
C LEU A 93 -7.62 -5.19 -1.73
N SER A 94 -8.47 -5.23 -0.70
CA SER A 94 -8.10 -5.73 0.63
C SER A 94 -7.75 -7.22 0.61
N TYR A 95 -8.50 -8.01 -0.15
CA TYR A 95 -8.24 -9.43 -0.36
C TYR A 95 -6.94 -9.66 -1.12
N ASP A 96 -6.73 -8.95 -2.24
CA ASP A 96 -5.51 -9.06 -3.06
C ASP A 96 -4.26 -8.68 -2.26
N ALA A 97 -4.33 -7.61 -1.47
CA ALA A 97 -3.26 -7.20 -0.58
C ALA A 97 -2.95 -8.27 0.48
N ALA A 98 -3.97 -8.84 1.13
CA ALA A 98 -3.79 -9.90 2.12
C ALA A 98 -3.16 -11.15 1.50
N ARG A 99 -3.64 -11.58 0.34
CA ARG A 99 -3.07 -12.73 -0.41
C ARG A 99 -1.59 -12.50 -0.74
N ALA A 100 -1.24 -11.31 -1.22
CA ALA A 100 0.14 -10.96 -1.54
C ALA A 100 1.03 -10.99 -0.28
N VAL A 101 0.56 -10.40 0.84
CA VAL A 101 1.29 -10.41 2.12
C VAL A 101 1.47 -11.84 2.68
N LEU A 102 0.42 -12.67 2.62
CA LEU A 102 0.49 -14.08 3.03
C LEU A 102 1.52 -14.86 2.21
N GLY A 103 1.61 -14.60 0.91
CA GLY A 103 2.61 -15.19 0.01
C GLY A 103 4.04 -14.80 0.38
N LEU A 104 4.24 -13.63 0.99
CA LEU A 104 5.55 -13.19 1.51
C LEU A 104 5.87 -13.77 2.89
N GLY A 105 4.89 -14.36 3.58
CA GLY A 105 5.04 -14.91 4.92
C GLY A 105 5.37 -13.87 6.00
N CYS A 106 5.04 -12.60 5.78
CA CYS A 106 5.28 -11.51 6.73
C CYS A 106 4.21 -11.48 7.83
N ARG A 107 4.61 -11.14 9.05
CA ARG A 107 3.76 -10.99 10.24
C ARG A 107 3.64 -9.55 10.73
N HIS A 108 4.66 -8.72 10.51
CA HIS A 108 4.65 -7.31 10.88
C HIS A 108 4.43 -6.43 9.63
N ILE A 109 3.24 -5.85 9.52
CA ILE A 109 2.70 -5.25 8.31
C ILE A 109 2.32 -3.80 8.59
N ALA A 110 2.77 -2.89 7.73
CA ALA A 110 2.29 -1.50 7.70
C ALA A 110 1.54 -1.24 6.38
N LEU A 111 0.39 -0.56 6.46
CA LEU A 111 -0.49 -0.27 5.32
C LEU A 111 -0.63 1.24 5.12
N ASP A 112 -0.29 1.77 3.95
CA ASP A 112 -0.65 3.14 3.53
C ASP A 112 -1.84 3.09 2.57
N LEU A 113 -3.06 3.26 3.08
CA LEU A 113 -4.25 3.06 2.28
C LEU A 113 -4.41 4.15 1.20
N PRO A 114 -4.92 3.80 0.00
CA PRO A 114 -5.08 4.72 -1.12
C PRO A 114 -6.35 5.58 -0.96
N VAL A 115 -6.51 6.24 0.18
CA VAL A 115 -7.72 7.00 0.53
C VAL A 115 -8.16 7.99 -0.55
N ARG A 116 -7.20 8.62 -1.25
CA ARG A 116 -7.49 9.57 -2.34
C ARG A 116 -8.18 8.93 -3.55
N LEU A 117 -7.99 7.63 -3.78
CA LEU A 117 -8.59 6.94 -4.92
C LEU A 117 -10.08 6.63 -4.70
N PHE A 118 -10.56 6.71 -3.46
CA PHE A 118 -11.94 6.42 -3.08
C PHE A 118 -12.63 7.70 -2.58
N SER A 119 -12.61 8.77 -3.38
CA SER A 119 -13.02 10.12 -2.97
C SER A 119 -14.49 10.26 -2.51
N TYR A 120 -15.36 9.30 -2.86
CA TYR A 120 -16.77 9.29 -2.45
C TYR A 120 -17.01 8.62 -1.09
N GLU A 121 -15.99 7.98 -0.52
CA GLU A 121 -16.08 7.28 0.76
C GLU A 121 -15.35 8.08 1.85
N PRO A 122 -15.92 8.23 3.06
CA PRO A 122 -15.21 8.84 4.18
C PRO A 122 -13.89 8.09 4.48
N PRO A 123 -12.78 8.79 4.81
CA PRO A 123 -11.50 8.14 5.10
C PRO A 123 -11.56 7.02 6.14
N ASP A 124 -12.38 7.18 7.19
CA ASP A 124 -12.56 6.17 8.23
C ASP A 124 -13.37 4.97 7.75
N ALA A 125 -14.32 5.17 6.84
CA ALA A 125 -15.06 4.08 6.20
C ALA A 125 -14.13 3.24 5.33
N ILE A 126 -13.23 3.88 4.56
CA ILE A 126 -12.21 3.21 3.75
C ILE A 126 -11.28 2.39 4.65
N ARG A 127 -10.76 2.99 5.73
CA ARG A 127 -9.87 2.32 6.70
C ARG A 127 -10.52 1.08 7.29
N ARG A 128 -11.75 1.22 7.79
CA ARG A 128 -12.50 0.13 8.42
C ARG A 128 -12.79 -1.00 7.43
N ALA A 129 -13.40 -0.68 6.28
CA ALA A 129 -13.77 -1.69 5.29
C ALA A 129 -12.55 -2.44 4.74
N PHE A 130 -11.45 -1.72 4.47
CA PHE A 130 -10.22 -2.36 4.03
C PHE A 130 -9.64 -3.27 5.12
N PHE A 131 -9.56 -2.78 6.37
CA PHE A 131 -9.00 -3.56 7.47
C PHE A 131 -9.80 -4.82 7.76
N GLU A 132 -11.13 -4.73 7.76
CA GLU A 132 -12.02 -5.87 7.97
C GLU A 132 -11.78 -6.98 6.94
N GLY A 133 -11.76 -6.62 5.65
CA GLY A 133 -11.52 -7.57 4.56
C GLY A 133 -10.10 -8.14 4.60
N PHE A 134 -9.09 -7.29 4.81
CA PHE A 134 -7.70 -7.70 4.91
C PHE A 134 -7.50 -8.66 6.09
N ALA A 135 -7.93 -8.29 7.30
CA ALA A 135 -7.75 -9.09 8.51
C ALA A 135 -8.52 -10.41 8.45
N ALA A 136 -9.71 -10.45 7.86
CA ALA A 136 -10.45 -11.68 7.63
C ALA A 136 -9.65 -12.67 6.77
N GLU A 137 -9.06 -12.20 5.67
CA GLU A 137 -8.26 -13.06 4.80
C GLU A 137 -6.93 -13.48 5.44
N MET A 138 -6.27 -12.59 6.20
CA MET A 138 -5.05 -12.95 6.93
C MET A 138 -5.29 -14.09 7.92
N ARG A 139 -6.37 -14.01 8.73
CA ARG A 139 -6.75 -15.07 9.68
C ARG A 139 -7.13 -16.36 8.98
N ARG A 140 -7.84 -16.28 7.84
CA ARG A 140 -8.23 -17.46 7.05
C ARG A 140 -7.02 -18.15 6.44
N GLY A 141 -6.07 -17.38 5.91
CA GLY A 141 -4.90 -17.88 5.20
C GLY A 141 -3.84 -18.52 6.12
N ARG A 142 -3.72 -18.06 7.36
CA ARG A 142 -2.86 -18.65 8.40
C ARG A 142 -3.56 -18.62 9.77
N PRO A 143 -4.44 -19.59 10.06
CA PRO A 143 -5.12 -19.68 11.34
C PRO A 143 -4.13 -19.79 12.50
N GLY A 144 -4.40 -19.08 13.60
CA GLY A 144 -3.57 -19.14 14.82
C GLY A 144 -2.25 -18.38 14.76
N VAL A 145 -1.97 -17.66 13.66
CA VAL A 145 -0.81 -16.76 13.58
C VAL A 145 -1.21 -15.37 14.05
N ASP A 146 -0.43 -14.83 14.99
CA ASP A 146 -0.53 -13.43 15.39
C ASP A 146 0.14 -12.53 14.36
N PHE A 147 -0.65 -11.61 13.80
CA PHE A 147 -0.21 -10.57 12.87
C PHE A 147 -0.20 -9.23 13.57
N ASP A 148 0.91 -8.50 13.47
CA ASP A 148 1.02 -7.11 13.86
C ASP A 148 0.73 -6.25 12.62
N VAL A 149 -0.46 -5.65 12.57
CA VAL A 149 -0.93 -4.86 11.42
C VAL A 149 -1.20 -3.43 11.85
N SER A 150 -0.49 -2.48 11.23
CA SER A 150 -0.67 -1.05 11.44
C SER A 150 -1.18 -0.36 10.18
N ILE A 151 -2.19 0.49 10.32
CA ILE A 151 -2.65 1.38 9.25
C ILE A 151 -2.11 2.77 9.50
N LEU A 152 -1.35 3.29 8.54
CA LEU A 152 -0.73 4.60 8.66
C LEU A 152 -1.78 5.72 8.62
N PRO A 153 -1.56 6.85 9.31
CA PRO A 153 -2.40 8.03 9.15
C PRO A 153 -2.34 8.50 7.70
N ALA A 154 -3.43 9.11 7.21
CA ALA A 154 -3.46 9.66 5.87
C ALA A 154 -2.35 10.71 5.81
N SER A 155 -1.53 10.69 4.76
CA SER A 155 -0.61 11.81 4.57
C SER A 155 -1.46 13.02 4.19
N GLY A 156 -1.41 14.10 4.98
CA GLY A 156 -1.96 15.39 4.57
C GLY A 156 -1.50 15.73 3.15
N VAL A 157 -2.44 16.20 2.34
CA VAL A 157 -2.18 16.71 0.99
C VAL A 157 -1.54 18.08 1.11
#